data_AF-A0ABC9QRJ2-F1
#
_entry.id   AF-A0ABC9QRJ2-F1
#
_cell.length_a   1.000
_cell.length_b   1.000
_cell.length_c   1.000
_cell.angle_alpha   90.00
_cell.angle_beta   90.00
_cell.angle_gamma   90.00
#
_symmetry.space_group_name_H-M   'P 1'
#
loop_
_entity.id
_entity.type
_entity.pdbx_description
1 polymer ?
#
loop_
_entity_poly.entity_id
_entity_poly.type
_entity_poly.pdbx_seq_one_letter_code
_entity_poly.pdbx_strand_id
1 'polypeptide(L)'
;MGKSSLINALFGKEIAKAGVGKPITQHLEKYVDEQKGLVFWDTQGIEAADYHDTMQSIKKEMEDSFKTLSEKEAIDVAYLCVKETSSRVQERVIKLR
;
A
#
# COMPACT_ATOMS: atom_id res chain seq x y z
N MET A 1 -2.01 -4.39 -10.58
CA MET A 1 -2.72 -4.89 -9.38
C MET A 1 -3.80 -3.89 -9.01
N GLY A 2 -4.94 -4.35 -8.50
CA GLY A 2 -6.07 -3.51 -8.08
C GLY A 2 -5.95 -2.93 -6.67
N LYS A 3 -4.77 -2.41 -6.27
CA LYS A 3 -4.57 -1.85 -4.91
C LYS A 3 -5.48 -0.63 -4.66
N SER A 4 -5.45 0.32 -5.58
CA SER A 4 -6.32 1.49 -5.56
C SER A 4 -7.81 1.12 -5.70
N SER A 5 -8.12 0.03 -6.41
CA SER A 5 -9.48 -0.53 -6.45
C SER A 5 -9.93 -1.09 -5.09
N LEU A 6 -9.04 -1.77 -4.36
CA LEU A 6 -9.32 -2.23 -3.00
C LEU A 6 -9.57 -1.05 -2.06
N ILE A 7 -8.78 0.02 -2.16
CA ILE A 7 -8.98 1.25 -1.38
C ILE A 7 -10.36 1.83 -1.65
N ASN A 8 -10.73 2.01 -2.91
CA ASN A 8 -12.05 2.53 -3.27
C ASN A 8 -13.19 1.65 -2.73
N ALA A 9 -13.02 0.32 -2.74
CA ALA A 9 -14.00 -0.60 -2.18
C ALA A 9 -14.14 -0.47 -0.65
N LEU A 10 -13.03 -0.34 0.08
CA LEU A 10 -13.04 -0.17 1.54
C LEU A 10 -13.64 1.18 1.97
N PHE A 11 -13.34 2.24 1.21
CA PHE A 11 -13.91 3.56 1.47
C PHE A 11 -15.35 3.69 0.96
N GLY A 12 -15.78 2.84 0.03
CA GLY A 12 -17.11 2.89 -0.58
C GLY A 12 -17.31 4.08 -1.53
N LYS A 13 -16.22 4.70 -1.98
CA LYS A 13 -16.20 5.86 -2.89
C LYS A 13 -14.90 5.89 -3.68
N GLU A 14 -14.91 6.54 -4.83
CA GLU A 14 -13.73 6.68 -5.68
C GLU A 14 -12.83 7.80 -5.13
N ILE A 15 -11.76 7.41 -4.44
CA ILE A 15 -10.76 8.32 -3.86
C ILE A 15 -9.35 8.10 -4.39
N ALA A 16 -9.05 6.87 -4.81
CA ALA A 16 -7.76 6.48 -5.35
C ALA A 16 -7.90 6.21 -6.85
N LYS A 17 -6.99 6.78 -7.64
CA LYS A 17 -7.02 6.61 -9.09
C LYS A 17 -6.65 5.17 -9.45
N ALA A 18 -7.62 4.41 -9.96
CA ALA A 18 -7.43 3.03 -10.38
C ALA A 18 -7.29 2.90 -11.91
N GLY A 19 -6.66 1.81 -12.37
CA GLY A 19 -6.54 1.51 -13.79
C GLY A 19 -5.64 0.30 -14.05
N VAL A 20 -5.53 -0.07 -15.32
CA VAL A 20 -4.93 -1.34 -15.77
C VAL A 20 -3.62 -1.09 -16.53
N GLY A 21 -2.65 -1.99 -16.34
CA GLY A 21 -1.45 -2.08 -17.17
C GLY A 21 -0.26 -1.22 -16.71
N LYS A 22 -0.46 0.08 -16.46
CA LYS A 22 0.62 0.98 -16.03
C LYS A 22 0.57 1.27 -14.52
N PRO A 23 1.72 1.51 -13.86
CA PRO A 23 1.73 2.05 -12.51
C PRO A 23 1.02 3.42 -12.50
N ILE A 24 0.02 3.56 -11.65
CA ILE A 24 -0.73 4.83 -11.48
C ILE A 24 -0.25 5.55 -10.24
N THR A 25 -0.27 4.85 -9.10
CA THR A 25 0.37 5.32 -7.86
C THR A 25 1.90 5.26 -8.03
N GLN A 26 2.56 6.42 -7.99
CA GLN A 26 4.03 6.53 -8.15
C GLN A 26 4.77 6.77 -6.83
N HIS A 27 4.06 7.24 -5.80
CA HIS A 27 4.61 7.52 -4.49
C HIS A 27 3.70 6.94 -3.40
N LEU A 28 4.12 7.05 -2.15
CA LEU A 28 3.28 6.68 -1.02
C LEU A 28 2.16 7.71 -0.85
N GLU A 29 0.91 7.26 -0.77
CA GLU A 29 -0.27 8.12 -0.59
C GLU A 29 -1.06 7.68 0.64
N LYS A 30 -1.47 8.64 1.49
CA LYS A 30 -2.28 8.41 2.68
C LYS A 30 -3.73 8.83 2.44
N TYR A 31 -4.66 7.95 2.76
CA TYR A 31 -6.11 8.15 2.69
C TYR A 31 -6.70 8.02 4.09
N VAL A 32 -7.56 8.97 4.49
CA VAL A 32 -8.18 9.01 5.82
C VAL A 32 -9.69 9.13 5.69
N ASP A 33 -10.43 8.28 6.40
CA ASP A 33 -11.86 8.38 6.64
C ASP A 33 -12.10 8.51 8.14
N GLU A 34 -12.24 9.74 8.61
CA GLU A 34 -12.44 10.04 10.04
C GLU A 34 -13.76 9.48 10.57
N GLN A 35 -14.79 9.37 9.73
CA GLN A 35 -16.09 8.85 10.14
C GLN A 35 -16.03 7.34 10.41
N LYS A 36 -15.24 6.61 9.63
CA LYS A 36 -15.00 5.18 9.81
C LYS A 36 -13.80 4.88 10.70
N GLY A 37 -13.02 5.90 11.09
CA GLY A 37 -11.74 5.71 11.78
C GLY A 37 -10.71 4.94 10.96
N LEU A 38 -10.76 5.06 9.62
CA LEU A 38 -9.94 4.26 8.71
C LEU A 38 -8.78 5.10 8.15
N VAL A 39 -7.56 4.58 8.28
CA VAL A 39 -6.36 5.13 7.63
C VAL A 39 -5.78 4.07 6.72
N PHE A 40 -5.55 4.43 5.46
CA PHE A 40 -4.95 3.54 4.46
C PHE A 40 -3.76 4.21 3.79
N TRP A 41 -2.71 3.44 3.56
CA TRP A 41 -1.53 3.90 2.84
C TRP A 41 -1.40 3.07 1.55
N ASP A 42 -1.48 3.71 0.38
CA ASP A 42 -1.21 3.08 -0.92
C ASP A 42 0.24 3.32 -1.32
N THR A 43 0.88 2.29 -1.85
CA THR A 43 2.28 2.38 -2.29
C THR A 43 2.36 2.22 -3.81
N GLN A 44 3.48 2.64 -4.39
CA GLN A 44 3.85 2.14 -5.71
C GLN A 44 3.90 0.60 -5.67
N GLY A 45 3.51 -0.05 -6.77
CA GLY A 45 3.60 -1.50 -6.86
C GLY A 45 5.05 -1.97 -6.88
N ILE A 46 5.39 -2.97 -6.05
CA ILE A 46 6.72 -3.61 -5.98
C ILE A 46 7.19 -4.29 -7.28
N GLU A 47 6.32 -4.32 -8.29
CA GLU A 47 6.57 -4.79 -9.66
C GLU A 47 7.29 -3.71 -10.51
N ALA A 48 7.31 -2.46 -10.05
CA ALA A 48 7.98 -1.36 -10.72
C ALA A 48 9.50 -1.51 -10.66
N ALA A 49 10.21 -0.86 -11.60
CA ALA A 49 11.67 -0.89 -11.66
C ALA A 49 12.34 -0.43 -10.35
N ASP A 50 11.68 0.46 -9.62
CA ASP A 50 12.19 1.12 -8.40
C ASP A 50 11.76 0.39 -7.12
N TYR A 51 11.94 -0.95 -7.10
CA TYR A 51 11.63 -1.78 -5.93
C TYR A 51 12.40 -1.34 -4.68
N HIS A 52 13.67 -0.99 -4.82
CA HIS A 52 14.51 -0.59 -3.69
C HIS A 52 13.98 0.66 -3.00
N ASP A 53 13.69 1.70 -3.78
CA ASP A 53 13.22 2.99 -3.28
C ASP A 53 11.82 2.86 -2.67
N THR A 54 10.94 2.09 -3.31
CA THR A 54 9.61 1.75 -2.77
C THR A 54 9.73 1.11 -1.39
N MET A 55 10.63 0.14 -1.23
CA MET A 55 10.85 -0.54 0.06
C MET A 55 11.44 0.37 1.12
N GLN A 56 12.38 1.25 0.77
CA GLN A 56 12.95 2.23 1.70
C GLN A 56 11.90 3.22 2.18
N SER A 57 11.05 3.73 1.28
CA SER A 57 9.94 4.62 1.64
C SER A 57 8.93 3.94 2.58
N ILE A 58 8.53 2.69 2.27
CA ILE A 58 7.63 1.92 3.15
C ILE A 58 8.27 1.72 4.53
N LYS A 59 9.53 1.28 4.57
CA LYS A 59 10.22 1.00 5.83
C LYS A 59 10.35 2.25 6.69
N LYS A 60 10.75 3.37 6.09
CA LYS A 60 10.86 4.66 6.79
C LYS A 60 9.53 5.06 7.43
N GLU A 61 8.43 4.95 6.70
CA GLU A 61 7.11 5.39 7.20
C GLU A 61 6.53 4.44 8.24
N MET A 62 6.78 3.14 8.10
CA MET A 62 6.53 2.19 9.18
C MET A 62 7.30 2.58 10.44
N GLU A 63 8.62 2.79 10.33
CA GLU A 63 9.46 3.20 11.46
C GLU A 63 9.01 4.53 12.09
N ASP A 64 8.64 5.52 11.29
CA ASP A 64 8.19 6.81 11.77
C ASP A 64 6.81 6.70 12.46
N SER A 65 5.89 5.86 11.95
CA SER A 65 4.62 5.56 12.62
C SER A 65 4.79 4.92 14.01
N PHE A 66 5.83 4.08 14.18
CA PHE A 66 6.12 3.48 15.48
C PHE A 66 6.78 4.47 16.45
N LYS A 67 7.51 5.49 15.95
CA LYS A 67 8.16 6.50 16.79
C LYS A 67 7.17 7.50 17.38
N THR A 68 6.07 7.81 16.69
CA THR A 68 5.10 8.82 17.15
C THR A 68 4.15 8.30 18.23
N LEU A 69 4.15 7.00 18.55
CA LEU A 69 3.52 6.36 19.74
C LEU A 69 2.10 6.82 20.08
N SER A 70 1.33 7.32 19.12
CA SER A 70 -0.11 7.45 19.28
C SER A 70 -0.75 6.16 18.79
N GLU A 71 -1.57 5.51 19.63
CA GLU A 71 -2.27 4.26 19.26
C GLU A 71 -3.10 4.43 17.97
N LYS A 72 -3.49 5.67 17.64
CA LYS A 72 -4.25 6.03 16.45
C LYS A 72 -3.43 6.07 15.15
N GLU A 73 -2.10 6.07 15.25
CA GLU A 73 -1.20 6.15 14.10
C GLU A 73 -0.42 4.85 13.84
N ALA A 74 -0.51 3.89 14.75
CA ALA A 74 0.09 2.58 14.59
C ALA A 74 -0.52 1.83 13.39
N ILE A 75 0.30 1.07 12.67
CA ILE A 75 -0.17 0.22 11.57
C ILE A 75 -0.76 -1.06 12.16
N ASP A 76 -2.08 -1.22 12.04
CA ASP A 76 -2.79 -2.42 12.51
C ASP A 76 -2.66 -3.61 11.55
N VAL A 77 -2.70 -3.33 10.24
CA VAL A 77 -2.81 -4.36 9.19
C VAL A 77 -2.02 -3.95 7.95
N ALA A 78 -1.37 -4.92 7.29
CA ALA A 78 -0.76 -4.75 5.98
C ALA A 78 -1.47 -5.60 4.93
N TYR A 79 -1.94 -4.97 3.85
CA TYR A 79 -2.55 -5.65 2.70
C TYR A 79 -1.52 -5.89 1.59
N LEU A 80 -1.11 -7.14 1.44
CA LEU A 80 -0.19 -7.55 0.37
C LEU A 80 -0.96 -8.01 -0.87
N CYS A 81 -0.99 -7.17 -1.90
CA CYS A 81 -1.65 -7.50 -3.16
C CYS A 81 -0.70 -8.25 -4.12
N VAL A 82 -0.99 -9.53 -4.37
CA VAL A 82 -0.22 -10.39 -5.29
C VAL A 82 -1.04 -10.66 -6.56
N LYS A 83 -0.38 -10.80 -7.73
CA LYS A 83 -1.09 -11.14 -8.98
C LYS A 83 -1.63 -12.55 -8.88
N GLU A 84 -2.92 -12.73 -9.15
CA GLU A 84 -3.50 -14.07 -9.23
C GLU A 84 -2.89 -14.89 -10.37
N THR A 85 -2.69 -14.30 -11.55
CA THR A 85 -2.12 -15.02 -12.72
C THR A 85 -0.62 -15.34 -12.60
N SER A 86 0.06 -15.01 -11.50
CA SER A 86 1.45 -15.43 -11.33
C SER A 86 1.48 -16.86 -10.83
N SER A 87 1.95 -17.80 -11.66
CA SER A 87 2.12 -19.21 -11.29
C SER A 87 3.13 -19.45 -10.17
N ARG A 88 3.85 -18.40 -9.75
CA ARG A 88 4.86 -18.39 -8.70
C ARG A 88 4.78 -17.10 -7.91
N VAL A 89 4.93 -17.21 -6.59
CA VAL A 89 5.21 -16.04 -5.74
C VAL A 89 6.59 -15.50 -6.12
N GLN A 90 6.66 -14.22 -6.46
CA GLN A 90 7.95 -13.60 -6.81
C GLN A 90 8.83 -13.46 -5.57
N GLU A 91 10.14 -13.62 -5.72
CA GLU A 91 11.11 -13.53 -4.61
C GLU A 91 11.02 -12.18 -3.86
N ARG A 92 10.66 -11.10 -4.56
CA ARG A 92 10.42 -9.78 -3.98
C ARG A 92 9.27 -9.77 -2.95
N VAL A 93 8.24 -10.57 -3.17
CA VAL A 93 7.12 -10.74 -2.23
C VAL A 93 7.57 -11.51 -0.98
N ILE A 94 8.51 -12.44 -1.13
CA ILE A 94 9.00 -13.29 -0.04
C ILE A 94 9.90 -12.51 0.92
N LYS A 95 10.59 -11.47 0.43
CA LYS A 95 11.49 -10.61 1.24
C LYS A 95 10.75 -9.60 2.13
N LEU A 96 9.42 -9.54 2.07
CA LEU A 96 8.56 -8.70 2.93
C LEU A 96 8.24 -9.35 4.29
N ARG A 97 8.90 -10.47 4.63
CA ARG A 97 8.64 -11.25 5.85
C ARG A 97 9.50 -10.82 7.02
#